data_AF-A0A520Q491-F1
#
_entry.id   AF-A0A520Q491-F1
#
_cell.length_a   1.000
_cell.length_b   1.000
_cell.length_c   1.000
_cell.angle_alpha   90.00
_cell.angle_beta   90.00
_cell.angle_gamma   90.00
#
_symmetry.space_group_name_H-M   'P 1'
#
loop_
_entity.id
_entity.type
_entity.pdbx_description
1 polymer ?
#
loop_
_entity_poly.entity_id
_entity_poly.type
_entity_poly.pdbx_seq_one_letter_code
_entity_poly.pdbx_strand_id
1 'polypeptide(L)'
;MWRPTALACLVALAFGCDGAGGELDAGWPDVQPPVGDTGGDAVRGAVFYEDRVFDEGGFTGERVERPARGVRVQLWADGALLAEAFTEEDGAFALARSGLDAGDAVTVIARAEAERAGHTVRVADRARRPSVYALEEQGRADEAFRLIARADAEGGAFNVVDVSVDAFALYAPFVGEAAPTLTYRWERGRGFDCGSCYGDDEISLGGGFEDTDEYDDDIVLHELGHYFVDHYGRDTSPAGAHRDRQVEPELAYGEGLAYFFAAMVTGRPVIVDTFAGSNRVIDLERVLQNGESLDVFRGVTADGRLREEIVAGVMWDAFDGPSDAEPFDRVALGVEAVMAVLVDHFARWPFEDRGPSGIDLSDYLHALVCVAGVPEEDAARLAEDRAFPWSPAGCP
;
A
#
# COMPACT_ATOMS: atom_id res chain seq x y z
N MET A 1 9.39 43.69 -18.96
CA MET A 1 8.08 43.09 -18.68
C MET A 1 8.30 41.59 -18.50
N TRP A 2 8.90 41.22 -17.37
CA TRP A 2 9.30 39.86 -17.01
C TRP A 2 8.63 39.58 -15.66
N ARG A 3 7.85 38.50 -15.57
CA ARG A 3 7.29 38.01 -14.31
C ARG A 3 8.22 36.91 -13.79
N PRO A 4 8.67 36.95 -12.52
CA PRO A 4 9.41 35.84 -11.93
C PRO A 4 8.41 34.79 -11.46
N THR A 5 8.67 33.53 -11.84
CA THR A 5 8.02 32.34 -11.31
C THR A 5 8.54 32.11 -9.89
N ALA A 6 7.61 31.87 -8.96
CA ALA A 6 7.92 31.54 -7.58
C ALA A 6 8.54 30.14 -7.52
N LEU A 7 9.67 30.05 -6.83
CA LEU A 7 10.37 28.83 -6.47
C LEU A 7 9.55 28.13 -5.37
N ALA A 8 8.95 26.99 -5.67
CA ALA A 8 8.39 26.12 -4.65
C ALA A 8 9.55 25.38 -3.99
N CYS A 9 9.77 25.64 -2.69
CA CYS A 9 10.66 24.82 -1.87
C CYS A 9 9.99 23.45 -1.67
N LEU A 10 10.48 22.43 -2.37
CA LEU A 10 10.31 21.05 -1.93
C LEU A 10 11.15 20.86 -0.66
N VAL A 11 10.48 20.46 0.42
CA VAL A 11 11.14 19.92 1.61
C VAL A 11 11.58 18.51 1.23
N ALA A 12 12.90 18.32 1.12
CA ALA A 12 13.49 17.00 1.06
C ALA A 12 13.29 16.33 2.43
N LEU A 13 12.40 15.33 2.49
CA LEU A 13 12.36 14.38 3.59
C LEU A 13 13.59 13.47 3.41
N ALA A 14 14.62 13.71 4.21
CA ALA A 14 15.72 12.79 4.36
C ALA A 14 15.22 11.62 5.23
N PHE A 15 14.98 10.47 4.62
CA PHE A 15 14.83 9.22 5.36
C PHE A 15 16.21 8.85 5.90
N GLY A 16 16.39 8.98 7.20
CA GLY A 16 17.56 8.47 7.90
C GLY A 16 17.28 7.04 8.33
N CYS A 17 17.98 6.08 7.74
CA CYS A 17 18.03 4.70 8.20
C CYS A 17 18.76 4.65 9.54
N ASP A 18 18.02 4.44 10.63
CA ASP A 18 18.53 3.80 11.83
C ASP A 18 17.63 2.58 12.08
N GLY A 19 18.21 1.39 11.89
CA GLY A 19 17.56 0.12 12.17
C GLY A 19 17.15 0.01 13.63
N ALA A 20 15.85 0.14 13.87
CA ALA A 20 15.17 -0.38 15.04
C ALA A 20 13.71 -0.61 14.63
N GLY A 21 13.34 -1.89 14.54
CA GLY A 21 11.97 -2.33 14.28
C GLY A 21 10.99 -1.70 15.27
N GLY A 22 9.95 -1.13 14.70
CA GLY A 22 8.91 -0.38 15.38
C GLY A 22 8.34 0.58 14.36
N GLU A 23 7.06 0.39 14.02
CA GLU A 23 6.27 1.43 13.36
C GLU A 23 6.58 2.75 14.07
N LEU A 24 7.01 3.76 13.29
CA LEU A 24 7.29 5.06 13.83
C LEU A 24 5.99 5.59 14.42
N ASP A 25 5.84 5.42 15.73
CA ASP A 25 4.87 6.09 16.59
C ASP A 25 5.14 7.59 16.48
N ALA A 26 4.69 8.16 15.37
CA ALA A 26 4.50 9.59 15.22
C ALA A 26 3.31 9.94 16.10
N GLY A 27 3.53 9.90 17.42
CA GLY A 27 2.51 10.04 18.45
C GLY A 27 1.46 11.05 18.03
N TRP A 28 0.33 10.53 17.55
CA TRP A 28 -0.72 11.36 17.03
C TRP A 28 -1.24 12.17 18.21
N PRO A 29 -1.29 13.51 18.12
CA PRO A 29 -1.89 14.29 19.18
C PRO A 29 -3.29 13.73 19.42
N ASP A 30 -3.69 13.65 20.69
CA ASP A 30 -5.03 13.26 21.10
C ASP A 30 -6.03 14.26 20.47
N VAL A 31 -6.45 14.01 19.23
CA VAL A 31 -7.39 14.86 18.48
C VAL A 31 -8.76 14.57 19.04
N GLN A 32 -9.03 15.23 20.16
CA GLN A 32 -10.36 15.34 20.69
C GLN A 32 -11.20 16.14 19.67
N PRO A 33 -12.38 15.65 19.26
CA PRO A 33 -13.28 16.47 18.46
C PRO A 33 -13.53 17.78 19.22
N PRO A 34 -13.70 18.93 18.54
CA PRO A 34 -13.95 20.19 19.22
C PRO A 34 -15.15 20.02 20.17
N VAL A 35 -14.88 20.01 21.48
CA VAL A 35 -15.90 19.86 22.51
C VAL A 35 -16.61 21.20 22.65
N GLY A 36 -17.78 21.33 22.02
CA GLY A 36 -18.64 22.50 22.17
C GLY A 36 -19.70 22.61 21.07
N ASP A 37 -20.79 23.30 21.40
CA ASP A 37 -21.83 23.77 20.48
C ASP A 37 -21.21 24.27 19.17
N THR A 38 -21.48 23.56 18.07
CA THR A 38 -20.88 23.87 16.77
C THR A 38 -21.49 25.10 16.12
N GLY A 39 -22.61 25.63 16.66
CA GLY A 39 -23.13 26.98 16.42
C GLY A 39 -23.19 27.47 14.97
N GLY A 40 -23.15 26.57 13.99
CA GLY A 40 -22.79 26.89 12.61
C GLY A 40 -23.47 25.99 11.58
N ASP A 41 -23.33 26.37 10.31
CA ASP A 41 -24.03 25.79 9.14
C ASP A 41 -23.54 24.37 8.75
N ALA A 42 -22.88 23.64 9.66
CA ALA A 42 -22.30 22.33 9.38
C ALA A 42 -22.44 21.35 10.55
N VAL A 43 -22.71 20.09 10.22
CA VAL A 43 -22.54 18.93 11.11
C VAL A 43 -21.08 18.53 11.08
N ARG A 44 -20.46 18.36 12.24
CA ARG A 44 -19.01 18.11 12.37
C ARG A 44 -18.73 16.89 13.21
N GLY A 45 -17.57 16.30 12.98
CA GLY A 45 -17.11 15.19 13.79
C GLY A 45 -15.77 14.68 13.29
N ALA A 46 -15.43 13.49 13.75
CA ALA A 46 -14.26 12.77 13.26
C ALA A 46 -14.52 11.26 13.23
N VAL A 47 -13.82 10.57 12.33
CA VAL A 47 -13.87 9.11 12.16
C VAL A 47 -12.51 8.53 12.49
N PHE A 48 -12.51 7.49 13.33
CA PHE A 48 -11.33 6.74 13.72
C PHE A 48 -11.55 5.24 13.49
N TYR A 49 -10.46 4.48 13.51
CA TYR A 49 -10.49 3.04 13.62
C TYR A 49 -9.47 2.58 14.66
N GLU A 50 -9.76 1.45 15.32
CA GLU A 50 -8.77 0.77 16.15
C GLU A 50 -7.90 -0.11 15.25
N ASP A 51 -6.62 0.23 15.19
CA ASP A 51 -5.58 -0.53 14.51
C ASP A 51 -4.93 -1.55 15.45
N ARG A 52 -4.20 -2.52 14.89
CA ARG A 52 -3.46 -3.54 15.63
C ARG A 52 -1.97 -3.44 15.32
N VAL A 53 -1.21 -2.99 16.31
CA VAL A 53 0.23 -2.82 16.16
C VAL A 53 0.91 -4.19 16.02
N PHE A 54 1.74 -4.33 15.00
CA PHE A 54 2.60 -5.49 14.80
C PHE A 54 4.07 -5.08 14.66
N ASP A 55 4.95 -6.04 14.92
CA ASP A 55 6.38 -5.97 14.61
C ASP A 55 6.84 -7.27 13.92
N GLU A 56 8.15 -7.48 13.77
CA GLU A 56 8.70 -8.75 13.25
C GLU A 56 8.33 -9.98 14.08
N GLY A 57 7.81 -9.81 15.30
CA GLY A 57 7.24 -10.87 16.14
C GLY A 57 5.74 -11.10 15.93
N GLY A 58 5.09 -10.31 15.07
CA GLY A 58 3.65 -10.33 14.78
C GLY A 58 2.89 -9.31 15.63
N PHE A 59 1.58 -9.51 15.81
CA PHE A 59 0.78 -8.58 16.63
C PHE A 59 1.30 -8.52 18.07
N THR A 60 1.59 -7.31 18.53
CA THR A 60 2.06 -7.02 19.90
C THR A 60 0.93 -7.16 20.94
N GLY A 61 -0.32 -7.16 20.47
CA GLY A 61 -1.53 -7.10 21.29
C GLY A 61 -1.96 -5.68 21.67
N GLU A 62 -1.15 -4.67 21.34
CA GLU A 62 -1.52 -3.26 21.44
C GLU A 62 -2.56 -2.89 20.38
N ARG A 63 -3.47 -1.98 20.77
CA ARG A 63 -4.43 -1.37 19.86
C ARG A 63 -4.31 0.13 19.97
N VAL A 64 -4.28 0.80 18.83
CA VAL A 64 -4.17 2.25 18.73
C VAL A 64 -5.34 2.81 17.95
N GLU A 65 -5.89 3.96 18.35
CA GLU A 65 -6.90 4.64 17.56
C GLU A 65 -6.18 5.51 16.50
N ARG A 66 -6.45 5.25 15.23
CA ARG A 66 -5.93 6.02 14.09
C ARG A 66 -7.04 6.80 13.40
N PRO A 67 -6.76 8.01 12.88
CA PRO A 67 -7.73 8.73 12.07
C PRO A 67 -8.02 7.94 10.80
N ALA A 68 -9.29 7.81 10.41
CA ALA A 68 -9.65 7.22 9.12
C ALA A 68 -9.54 8.32 8.05
N ARG A 69 -8.50 8.29 7.21
CA ARG A 69 -8.17 9.38 6.27
C ARG A 69 -8.89 9.22 4.95
N GLY A 70 -9.34 10.34 4.37
CA GLY A 70 -9.97 10.36 3.04
C GLY A 70 -11.26 9.54 2.93
N VAL A 71 -11.87 9.15 4.05
CA VAL A 71 -13.06 8.27 4.13
C VAL A 71 -14.34 9.05 3.86
N ARG A 72 -15.25 8.48 3.06
CA ARG A 72 -16.55 9.10 2.76
C ARG A 72 -17.45 9.11 3.98
N VAL A 73 -17.93 10.30 4.34
CA VAL A 73 -18.93 10.53 5.38
C VAL A 73 -20.18 11.14 4.77
N GLN A 74 -21.35 10.66 5.20
CA GLN A 74 -22.66 11.05 4.69
C GLN A 74 -23.55 11.55 5.83
N LEU A 75 -24.27 12.65 5.58
CA LEU A 75 -25.30 13.18 6.46
C LEU A 75 -26.68 12.81 5.92
N TRP A 76 -27.47 12.12 6.73
CA TRP A 76 -28.84 11.74 6.42
C TRP A 76 -29.83 12.37 7.40
N ALA A 77 -30.98 12.79 6.89
CA ALA A 77 -32.14 13.17 7.71
C ALA A 77 -33.43 12.76 6.99
N ASP A 78 -34.45 12.33 7.73
CA ASP A 78 -35.76 11.92 7.20
C ASP A 78 -35.67 10.92 6.02
N GLY A 79 -34.65 10.05 6.03
CA GLY A 79 -34.42 9.04 4.98
C GLY A 79 -33.82 9.58 3.68
N ALA A 80 -33.35 10.82 3.65
CA ALA A 80 -32.68 11.44 2.51
C ALA A 80 -31.21 11.78 2.84
N LEU A 81 -30.32 11.54 1.87
CA LEU A 81 -28.95 12.02 1.89
C LEU A 81 -28.96 13.55 1.66
N LEU A 82 -28.41 14.29 2.61
CA LEU A 82 -28.37 15.77 2.57
C LEU A 82 -27.01 16.32 2.15
N ALA A 83 -25.93 15.68 2.60
CA ALA A 83 -24.57 16.09 2.29
C ALA A 83 -23.61 14.90 2.38
N GLU A 84 -22.48 15.00 1.68
CA GLU A 84 -21.35 14.08 1.80
C GLU A 84 -20.03 14.83 1.68
N ALA A 85 -19.00 14.28 2.30
CA ALA A 85 -17.63 14.78 2.28
C ALA A 85 -16.66 13.61 2.50
N PHE A 86 -15.36 13.87 2.34
CA PHE A 86 -14.31 12.96 2.77
C PHE A 86 -13.65 13.50 4.05
N THR A 87 -13.15 12.62 4.90
CA THR A 87 -12.39 13.01 6.09
C THR A 87 -11.03 13.61 5.72
N GLU A 88 -10.55 14.52 6.55
CA GLU A 88 -9.21 15.10 6.47
C GLU A 88 -8.14 14.13 7.04
N GLU A 89 -6.87 14.55 7.04
CA GLU A 89 -5.73 13.75 7.55
C GLU A 89 -5.86 13.37 9.03
N ASP A 90 -6.56 14.19 9.82
CA ASP A 90 -6.82 13.93 11.24
C ASP A 90 -8.17 13.22 11.47
N GLY A 91 -8.80 12.72 10.41
CA GLY A 91 -10.08 12.03 10.45
C GLY A 91 -11.28 12.97 10.62
N ALA A 92 -11.06 14.29 10.69
CA ALA A 92 -12.14 15.26 10.85
C ALA A 92 -13.00 15.38 9.60
N PHE A 93 -14.28 15.70 9.77
CA PHE A 93 -15.19 16.03 8.68
C PHE A 93 -16.09 17.22 9.02
N ALA A 94 -16.58 17.88 7.97
CA ALA A 94 -17.62 18.89 8.06
C ALA A 94 -18.62 18.73 6.91
N LEU A 95 -19.88 18.49 7.25
CA LEU A 95 -20.97 18.25 6.31
C LEU A 95 -21.92 19.43 6.34
N ALA A 96 -22.28 19.96 5.17
CA ALA A 96 -23.22 21.07 5.07
C ALA A 96 -24.59 20.66 5.67
N ARG A 97 -25.07 21.45 6.63
CA ARG A 97 -26.32 21.17 7.36
C ARG A 97 -27.57 21.36 6.51
N SER A 98 -27.47 22.15 5.43
CA SER A 98 -28.45 22.30 4.34
C SER A 98 -29.92 22.23 4.76
N GLY A 99 -30.39 23.23 5.52
CA GLY A 99 -31.80 23.38 5.86
C GLY A 99 -32.26 22.62 7.12
N LEU A 100 -31.34 22.00 7.86
CA LEU A 100 -31.62 21.51 9.21
C LEU A 100 -31.43 22.64 10.24
N ASP A 101 -32.33 22.70 11.20
CA ASP A 101 -32.26 23.57 12.39
C ASP A 101 -31.48 22.90 13.53
N ALA A 102 -31.05 23.71 14.50
CA ALA A 102 -30.54 23.25 15.79
C ALA A 102 -31.51 22.24 16.42
N GLY A 103 -31.02 21.06 16.79
CA GLY A 103 -31.81 19.99 17.40
C GLY A 103 -32.46 19.00 16.45
N ASP A 104 -32.44 19.22 15.13
CA ASP A 104 -32.98 18.26 14.16
C ASP A 104 -32.25 16.92 14.22
N ALA A 105 -33.01 15.83 14.13
CA ALA A 105 -32.48 14.48 14.17
C ALA A 105 -31.76 14.15 12.86
N VAL A 106 -30.55 13.61 12.98
CA VAL A 106 -29.71 13.22 11.85
C VAL A 106 -29.02 11.89 12.09
N THR A 107 -28.59 11.26 11.00
CA THR A 107 -27.72 10.10 11.01
C THR A 107 -26.45 10.45 10.23
N VAL A 108 -25.30 10.26 10.85
CA VAL A 108 -23.99 10.32 10.19
C VAL A 108 -23.55 8.90 9.86
N ILE A 109 -23.16 8.67 8.60
CA ILE A 109 -22.68 7.37 8.12
C ILE A 109 -21.27 7.54 7.56
N ALA A 110 -20.27 6.91 8.16
CA ALA A 110 -18.93 6.79 7.59
C ALA A 110 -18.82 5.45 6.87
N ARG A 111 -18.40 5.43 5.60
CA ARG A 111 -18.25 4.20 4.80
C ARG A 111 -16.78 3.82 4.67
N ALA A 112 -16.46 2.54 4.66
CA ALA A 112 -15.15 2.03 4.25
C ALA A 112 -14.96 2.21 2.73
N GLU A 113 -14.96 3.47 2.30
CA GLU A 113 -14.73 3.94 0.95
C GLU A 113 -13.92 5.24 1.10
N ALA A 114 -12.74 5.28 0.49
CA ALA A 114 -11.84 6.42 0.59
C ALA A 114 -11.44 6.97 -0.78
N GLU A 115 -11.09 8.25 -0.80
CA GLU A 115 -10.56 8.95 -1.98
C GLU A 115 -9.27 9.69 -1.63
N ARG A 116 -8.28 9.57 -2.52
CA ARG A 116 -7.04 10.33 -2.44
C ARG A 116 -6.56 10.68 -3.84
N ALA A 117 -6.45 11.98 -4.12
CA ALA A 117 -5.95 12.50 -5.39
C ALA A 117 -6.70 11.96 -6.62
N GLY A 118 -8.00 11.68 -6.48
CA GLY A 118 -8.85 11.10 -7.52
C GLY A 118 -8.89 9.57 -7.56
N HIS A 119 -7.97 8.89 -6.87
CA HIS A 119 -7.96 7.43 -6.73
C HIS A 119 -8.95 7.02 -5.64
N THR A 120 -9.67 5.93 -5.86
CA THR A 120 -10.75 5.50 -4.96
C THR A 120 -10.62 4.04 -4.59
N VAL A 121 -10.91 3.73 -3.33
CA VAL A 121 -10.90 2.38 -2.77
C VAL A 121 -12.17 2.15 -1.97
N ARG A 122 -12.64 0.91 -1.89
CA ARG A 122 -13.71 0.51 -0.96
C ARG A 122 -13.52 -0.92 -0.45
N VAL A 123 -14.04 -1.20 0.74
CA VAL A 123 -14.09 -2.55 1.31
C VAL A 123 -15.53 -3.00 1.42
N ALA A 124 -15.86 -4.13 0.82
CA ALA A 124 -17.21 -4.70 0.81
C ALA A 124 -17.24 -6.16 1.27
N ASP A 125 -18.33 -6.53 1.93
CA ASP A 125 -18.55 -7.89 2.44
C ASP A 125 -18.56 -8.94 1.32
N ARG A 126 -18.44 -10.23 1.66
CA ARG A 126 -18.42 -11.31 0.67
C ARG A 126 -19.81 -11.80 0.23
N ALA A 127 -20.88 -11.07 0.57
CA ALA A 127 -22.22 -11.49 0.20
C ALA A 127 -22.44 -11.41 -1.32
N ARG A 128 -23.40 -12.20 -1.82
CA ARG A 128 -23.81 -12.19 -3.25
C ARG A 128 -24.24 -10.80 -3.73
N ARG A 129 -24.82 -10.01 -2.84
CA ARG A 129 -25.15 -8.59 -3.06
C ARG A 129 -24.36 -7.81 -2.04
N PRO A 130 -23.14 -7.41 -2.40
CA PRO A 130 -22.23 -6.94 -1.39
C PRO A 130 -22.60 -5.56 -0.87
N SER A 131 -22.30 -5.35 0.41
CA SER A 131 -22.44 -4.05 1.07
C SER A 131 -21.06 -3.55 1.48
N VAL A 132 -20.82 -2.26 1.26
CA VAL A 132 -19.64 -1.58 1.80
C VAL A 132 -19.79 -1.47 3.32
N TYR A 133 -18.74 -1.79 4.06
CA TYR A 133 -18.72 -1.64 5.52
C TYR A 133 -18.95 -0.18 5.91
N ALA A 134 -19.65 0.05 7.02
CA ALA A 134 -19.97 1.41 7.45
C ALA A 134 -20.19 1.50 8.96
N LEU A 135 -19.91 2.68 9.51
CA LEU A 135 -20.31 3.09 10.85
C LEU A 135 -21.54 3.99 10.73
N GLU A 136 -22.50 3.83 11.65
CA GLU A 136 -23.69 4.67 11.73
C GLU A 136 -23.82 5.26 13.12
N GLU A 137 -23.98 6.58 13.22
CA GLU A 137 -24.24 7.27 14.47
C GLU A 137 -25.44 8.21 14.32
N GLN A 138 -26.40 8.12 15.24
CA GLN A 138 -27.58 8.98 15.28
C GLN A 138 -27.38 10.07 16.33
N GLY A 139 -27.76 11.29 15.99
CA GLY A 139 -27.62 12.43 16.89
C GLY A 139 -28.46 13.61 16.45
N ARG A 140 -28.07 14.80 16.91
CA ARG A 140 -28.67 16.07 16.49
C ARG A 140 -27.69 16.86 15.64
N ALA A 141 -28.21 17.66 14.71
CA ALA A 141 -27.36 18.35 13.75
C ALA A 141 -26.44 19.44 14.35
N ASP A 142 -26.60 19.81 15.63
CA ASP A 142 -25.75 20.73 16.39
C ASP A 142 -24.73 20.01 17.29
N GLU A 143 -24.79 18.68 17.37
CA GLU A 143 -23.85 17.85 18.12
C GLU A 143 -22.57 17.58 17.29
N ALA A 144 -21.48 17.31 18.00
CA ALA A 144 -20.25 16.80 17.41
C ALA A 144 -20.26 15.27 17.44
N PHE A 145 -19.92 14.65 16.31
CA PHE A 145 -19.94 13.19 16.13
C PHE A 145 -18.53 12.59 16.32
N ARG A 146 -18.46 11.37 16.86
CA ARG A 146 -17.21 10.61 16.96
C ARG A 146 -17.49 9.15 16.67
N LEU A 147 -17.17 8.74 15.45
CA LEU A 147 -17.35 7.38 14.97
C LEU A 147 -16.02 6.63 15.12
N ILE A 148 -16.05 5.42 15.67
CA ILE A 148 -14.85 4.58 15.85
C ILE A 148 -15.16 3.16 15.36
N ALA A 149 -14.46 2.71 14.32
CA ALA A 149 -14.50 1.33 13.87
C ALA A 149 -13.64 0.47 14.81
N ARG A 150 -14.27 -0.45 15.56
CA ARG A 150 -13.57 -1.26 16.57
C ARG A 150 -12.80 -2.41 15.96
N ALA A 151 -11.68 -2.80 16.56
CA ALA A 151 -10.75 -3.76 15.97
C ALA A 151 -11.33 -5.18 15.85
N ASP A 152 -12.40 -5.46 16.60
CA ASP A 152 -13.17 -6.70 16.58
C ASP A 152 -14.52 -6.56 15.84
N ALA A 153 -14.71 -5.47 15.10
CA ALA A 153 -15.87 -5.22 14.26
C ALA A 153 -15.41 -4.69 12.88
N GLU A 154 -15.76 -3.45 12.53
CA GLU A 154 -15.46 -2.83 11.24
C GLU A 154 -14.01 -2.34 11.11
N GLY A 155 -13.20 -2.36 12.18
CA GLY A 155 -11.85 -1.77 12.21
C GLY A 155 -10.96 -2.22 11.07
N GLY A 156 -11.00 -3.51 10.71
CA GLY A 156 -10.19 -4.06 9.62
C GLY A 156 -10.55 -3.47 8.26
N ALA A 157 -11.84 -3.24 7.99
CA ALA A 157 -12.26 -2.61 6.75
C ALA A 157 -11.82 -1.13 6.68
N PHE A 158 -11.73 -0.44 7.82
CA PHE A 158 -11.24 0.93 7.88
C PHE A 158 -9.71 1.00 7.80
N ASN A 159 -8.99 0.04 8.36
CA ASN A 159 -7.54 -0.08 8.19
C ASN A 159 -7.17 -0.27 6.72
N VAL A 160 -7.80 -1.23 6.03
CA VAL A 160 -7.52 -1.53 4.61
C VAL A 160 -7.69 -0.30 3.71
N VAL A 161 -8.74 0.53 3.91
CA VAL A 161 -8.89 1.75 3.12
C VAL A 161 -7.86 2.83 3.50
N ASP A 162 -7.47 2.93 4.77
CA ASP A 162 -6.49 3.92 5.23
C ASP A 162 -5.07 3.59 4.71
N VAL A 163 -4.67 2.32 4.75
CA VAL A 163 -3.43 1.82 4.14
C VAL A 163 -3.39 2.10 2.63
N SER A 164 -4.52 1.90 1.95
CA SER A 164 -4.62 2.21 0.51
C SER A 164 -4.44 3.70 0.20
N VAL A 165 -4.82 4.60 1.13
CA VAL A 165 -4.62 6.05 0.97
C VAL A 165 -3.13 6.42 0.93
N ASP A 166 -2.28 5.70 1.68
CA ASP A 166 -0.82 5.91 1.64
C ASP A 166 -0.24 5.55 0.27
N ALA A 167 -0.64 4.41 -0.30
CA ALA A 167 -0.25 4.02 -1.65
C ALA A 167 -0.69 5.04 -2.69
N PHE A 168 -1.95 5.48 -2.63
CA PHE A 168 -2.50 6.48 -3.56
C PHE A 168 -1.74 7.81 -3.46
N ALA A 169 -1.42 8.25 -2.23
CA ALA A 169 -0.63 9.47 -2.04
C ALA A 169 0.78 9.36 -2.63
N LEU A 170 1.40 8.18 -2.56
CA LEU A 170 2.74 7.93 -3.08
C LEU A 170 2.79 7.99 -4.61
N TYR A 171 1.90 7.25 -5.30
CA TYR A 171 2.01 7.11 -6.77
C TYR A 171 1.22 8.13 -7.57
N ALA A 172 0.18 8.77 -7.00
CA ALA A 172 -0.66 9.73 -7.73
C ALA A 172 0.11 10.85 -8.47
N PRO A 173 1.23 11.40 -7.95
CA PRO A 173 2.01 12.41 -8.68
C PRO A 173 2.65 11.92 -9.99
N PHE A 174 2.78 10.61 -10.18
CA PHE A 174 3.54 9.99 -11.27
C PHE A 174 2.66 9.31 -12.32
N VAL A 175 1.38 9.16 -12.05
CA VAL A 175 0.44 8.47 -12.93
C VAL A 175 -0.50 9.45 -13.64
N GLY A 176 -1.17 8.95 -14.69
CA GLY A 176 -2.12 9.71 -15.49
C GLY A 176 -3.50 9.83 -14.83
N GLU A 177 -4.56 9.52 -15.58
CA GLU A 177 -5.92 9.50 -15.04
C GLU A 177 -6.06 8.43 -13.95
N ALA A 178 -6.90 8.70 -12.95
CA ALA A 178 -7.22 7.73 -11.91
C ALA A 178 -7.86 6.48 -12.52
N ALA A 179 -7.38 5.32 -12.08
CA ALA A 179 -7.86 4.01 -12.47
C ALA A 179 -9.23 3.73 -11.84
N PRO A 180 -9.95 2.68 -12.29
CA PRO A 180 -11.22 2.28 -11.70
C PRO A 180 -11.12 2.04 -10.18
N THR A 181 -12.22 2.23 -9.45
CA THR A 181 -12.25 2.03 -7.99
C THR A 181 -11.77 0.63 -7.60
N LEU A 182 -10.69 0.58 -6.82
CA LEU A 182 -10.20 -0.65 -6.22
C LEU A 182 -11.21 -1.17 -5.19
N THR A 183 -11.65 -2.42 -5.34
CA THR A 183 -12.58 -3.07 -4.41
C THR A 183 -11.90 -4.19 -3.64
N TYR A 184 -11.78 -4.04 -2.33
CA TYR A 184 -11.45 -5.16 -1.46
C TYR A 184 -12.72 -5.94 -1.09
N ARG A 185 -12.68 -7.26 -1.26
CA ARG A 185 -13.67 -8.22 -0.79
C ARG A 185 -13.12 -8.87 0.45
N TRP A 186 -13.73 -8.58 1.58
CA TRP A 186 -13.27 -9.09 2.86
C TRP A 186 -14.46 -9.42 3.76
N GLU A 187 -14.34 -10.48 4.57
CA GLU A 187 -15.29 -10.77 5.63
C GLU A 187 -14.58 -11.49 6.77
N ARG A 188 -14.60 -10.91 7.96
CA ARG A 188 -14.00 -11.50 9.15
C ARG A 188 -14.49 -12.92 9.39
N GLY A 189 -13.54 -13.82 9.62
CA GLY A 189 -13.76 -15.26 9.81
C GLY A 189 -13.98 -16.03 8.51
N ARG A 190 -13.82 -15.42 7.33
CA ARG A 190 -13.96 -16.10 6.04
C ARG A 190 -12.82 -15.78 5.07
N GLY A 191 -11.91 -16.74 4.89
CA GLY A 191 -10.85 -16.68 3.87
C GLY A 191 -11.31 -17.04 2.45
N PHE A 192 -10.48 -16.72 1.47
CA PHE A 192 -10.60 -17.20 0.09
C PHE A 192 -9.66 -18.37 -0.16
N ASP A 193 -9.94 -19.16 -1.20
CA ASP A 193 -9.08 -20.30 -1.55
C ASP A 193 -7.69 -19.87 -2.04
N CYS A 194 -7.55 -18.62 -2.52
CA CYS A 194 -6.27 -18.03 -2.90
C CYS A 194 -5.49 -17.43 -1.72
N GLY A 195 -6.07 -17.38 -0.50
CA GLY A 195 -5.56 -16.52 0.57
C GLY A 195 -5.97 -15.08 0.29
N SER A 196 -4.97 -14.22 0.06
CA SER A 196 -5.14 -12.92 -0.60
C SER A 196 -4.76 -13.01 -2.09
N CYS A 197 -5.54 -12.35 -2.95
CA CYS A 197 -5.22 -12.26 -4.37
C CYS A 197 -5.95 -11.10 -5.08
N TYR A 198 -5.28 -10.51 -6.06
CA TYR A 198 -5.82 -9.51 -6.98
C TYR A 198 -6.37 -10.10 -8.29
N GLY A 199 -7.45 -9.51 -8.82
CA GLY A 199 -7.87 -9.65 -10.21
C GLY A 199 -9.06 -8.75 -10.58
N ASP A 200 -9.04 -8.18 -11.79
CA ASP A 200 -10.13 -7.34 -12.35
C ASP A 200 -10.59 -6.19 -11.41
N ASP A 201 -9.67 -5.33 -10.95
CA ASP A 201 -9.94 -4.22 -10.01
C ASP A 201 -10.46 -4.65 -8.62
N GLU A 202 -10.41 -5.95 -8.32
CA GLU A 202 -10.92 -6.55 -7.10
C GLU A 202 -9.81 -7.33 -6.36
N ILE A 203 -9.66 -7.08 -5.06
CA ILE A 203 -8.78 -7.85 -4.18
C ILE A 203 -9.67 -8.75 -3.32
N SER A 204 -9.47 -10.06 -3.43
CA SER A 204 -9.98 -11.03 -2.47
C SER A 204 -9.01 -11.05 -1.30
N LEU A 205 -9.38 -10.45 -0.16
CA LEU A 205 -8.49 -10.33 1.00
C LEU A 205 -8.74 -11.45 2.01
N GLY A 206 -7.68 -12.03 2.56
CA GLY A 206 -7.75 -13.05 3.60
C GLY A 206 -8.46 -12.54 4.85
N GLY A 207 -9.47 -13.28 5.28
CA GLY A 207 -10.20 -13.01 6.52
C GLY A 207 -10.43 -14.27 7.34
N GLY A 208 -9.75 -15.37 7.03
CA GLY A 208 -9.92 -16.64 7.72
C GLY A 208 -9.30 -16.58 9.12
N PHE A 209 -9.85 -17.25 10.12
CA PHE A 209 -9.28 -17.16 11.48
C PHE A 209 -7.84 -17.68 11.62
N GLU A 210 -7.36 -18.45 10.64
CA GLU A 210 -5.99 -18.95 10.60
C GLU A 210 -5.03 -17.98 9.90
N ASP A 211 -5.57 -17.05 9.10
CA ASP A 211 -4.88 -16.20 8.12
C ASP A 211 -5.75 -14.95 7.84
N THR A 212 -5.54 -13.90 8.63
CA THR A 212 -6.33 -12.66 8.60
C THR A 212 -5.46 -11.50 8.14
N ASP A 213 -5.81 -10.90 7.01
CA ASP A 213 -4.94 -9.91 6.37
C ASP A 213 -5.43 -8.46 6.58
N GLU A 214 -6.55 -8.25 7.27
CA GLU A 214 -7.13 -6.91 7.43
C GLU A 214 -6.27 -5.90 8.21
N TYR A 215 -5.28 -6.40 8.95
CA TYR A 215 -4.28 -5.61 9.68
C TYR A 215 -2.84 -5.96 9.25
N ASP A 216 -2.70 -6.75 8.18
CA ASP A 216 -1.39 -7.07 7.60
C ASP A 216 -1.16 -6.07 6.47
N ASP A 217 -0.80 -4.84 6.84
CA ASP A 217 -0.66 -3.71 5.93
C ASP A 217 0.23 -4.04 4.72
N ASP A 218 1.29 -4.82 4.95
CA ASP A 218 2.21 -5.24 3.90
C ASP A 218 1.54 -6.18 2.87
N ILE A 219 0.56 -7.00 3.28
CA ILE A 219 -0.23 -7.88 2.39
C ILE A 219 -1.33 -7.10 1.68
N VAL A 220 -1.98 -6.17 2.37
CA VAL A 220 -2.93 -5.22 1.75
C VAL A 220 -2.26 -4.45 0.61
N LEU A 221 -1.02 -4.00 0.83
CA LEU A 221 -0.21 -3.26 -0.13
C LEU A 221 0.39 -4.15 -1.22
N HIS A 222 0.74 -5.41 -0.92
CA HIS A 222 1.17 -6.39 -1.93
C HIS A 222 0.10 -6.53 -3.02
N GLU A 223 -1.14 -6.80 -2.62
CA GLU A 223 -2.25 -6.94 -3.57
C GLU A 223 -2.59 -5.63 -4.28
N LEU A 224 -2.44 -4.48 -3.60
CA LEU A 224 -2.55 -3.17 -4.24
C LEU A 224 -1.44 -2.95 -5.27
N GLY A 225 -0.24 -3.47 -5.05
CA GLY A 225 0.88 -3.44 -5.99
C GLY A 225 0.51 -4.09 -7.32
N HIS A 226 -0.20 -5.22 -7.30
CA HIS A 226 -0.72 -5.84 -8.51
C HIS A 226 -1.74 -4.93 -9.23
N TYR A 227 -2.68 -4.32 -8.51
CA TYR A 227 -3.60 -3.31 -9.08
C TYR A 227 -2.83 -2.14 -9.70
N PHE A 228 -1.81 -1.62 -9.02
CA PHE A 228 -0.99 -0.52 -9.51
C PHE A 228 -0.32 -0.87 -10.84
N VAL A 229 0.31 -2.05 -10.95
CA VAL A 229 1.01 -2.45 -12.18
C VAL A 229 0.04 -2.75 -13.32
N ASP A 230 -1.12 -3.32 -13.05
CA ASP A 230 -2.16 -3.62 -14.05
C ASP A 230 -2.64 -2.33 -14.77
N HIS A 231 -2.75 -1.22 -14.03
CA HIS A 231 -3.23 0.06 -14.59
C HIS A 231 -2.16 1.00 -15.09
N TYR A 232 -1.01 1.04 -14.42
CA TYR A 232 0.00 2.09 -14.63
C TYR A 232 1.34 1.57 -15.10
N GLY A 233 1.60 0.28 -14.91
CA GLY A 233 2.81 -0.37 -15.36
C GLY A 233 2.52 -1.37 -16.46
N ARG A 234 3.23 -2.49 -16.40
CA ARG A 234 2.97 -3.67 -17.18
C ARG A 234 3.48 -4.89 -16.45
N ASP A 235 2.66 -5.92 -16.38
CA ASP A 235 3.05 -7.25 -15.91
C ASP A 235 2.78 -8.26 -17.02
N THR A 236 3.69 -9.21 -17.23
CA THR A 236 3.48 -10.36 -18.13
C THR A 236 3.36 -11.68 -17.38
N SER A 237 3.36 -11.62 -16.04
CA SER A 237 3.16 -12.76 -15.15
C SER A 237 1.94 -13.59 -15.56
N PRO A 238 2.07 -14.92 -15.68
CA PRO A 238 0.94 -15.81 -15.94
C PRO A 238 0.05 -16.03 -14.70
N ALA A 239 0.38 -15.43 -13.55
CA ALA A 239 -0.18 -15.70 -12.24
C ALA A 239 -0.08 -17.18 -11.82
N GLY A 240 -0.55 -17.49 -10.61
CA GLY A 240 -0.64 -18.86 -10.08
C GLY A 240 0.33 -19.14 -8.94
N ALA A 241 0.31 -20.36 -8.39
CA ALA A 241 0.97 -20.66 -7.12
C ALA A 241 2.50 -20.41 -7.13
N HIS A 242 2.93 -19.43 -6.33
CA HIS A 242 4.31 -18.93 -6.27
C HIS A 242 4.94 -19.08 -4.88
N ARG A 243 4.16 -18.92 -3.81
CA ARG A 243 4.62 -19.01 -2.42
C ARG A 243 5.52 -20.21 -2.15
N ASP A 244 6.67 -19.90 -1.54
CA ASP A 244 7.71 -20.84 -1.14
C ASP A 244 8.34 -21.67 -2.28
N ARG A 245 8.30 -21.16 -3.52
CA ARG A 245 8.78 -21.90 -4.71
C ARG A 245 9.65 -21.03 -5.60
N GLN A 246 10.62 -21.66 -6.26
CA GLN A 246 11.24 -21.06 -7.43
C GLN A 246 10.28 -21.18 -8.62
N VAL A 247 9.86 -20.05 -9.17
CA VAL A 247 8.88 -19.94 -10.25
C VAL A 247 9.47 -19.35 -11.51
N GLU A 248 8.68 -19.34 -12.58
CA GLU A 248 9.11 -18.75 -13.84
C GLU A 248 9.47 -17.27 -13.65
N PRO A 249 10.46 -16.74 -14.41
CA PRO A 249 10.96 -15.38 -14.25
C PRO A 249 9.88 -14.29 -14.22
N GLU A 250 8.91 -14.34 -15.14
CA GLU A 250 7.80 -13.37 -15.20
C GLU A 250 6.93 -13.41 -13.93
N LEU A 251 6.66 -14.61 -13.40
CA LEU A 251 5.86 -14.77 -12.19
C LEU A 251 6.64 -14.29 -10.96
N ALA A 252 7.92 -14.65 -10.83
CA ALA A 252 8.76 -14.17 -9.74
C ALA A 252 8.92 -12.64 -9.78
N TYR A 253 8.94 -12.05 -10.99
CA TYR A 253 9.00 -10.62 -11.17
C TYR A 253 7.73 -9.93 -10.68
N GLY A 254 6.56 -10.36 -11.12
CA GLY A 254 5.28 -9.77 -10.72
C GLY A 254 5.07 -9.82 -9.19
N GLU A 255 5.32 -10.98 -8.58
CA GLU A 255 5.19 -11.15 -7.12
C GLU A 255 6.26 -10.38 -6.33
N GLY A 256 7.50 -10.37 -6.84
CA GLY A 256 8.58 -9.63 -6.19
C GLY A 256 8.40 -8.12 -6.28
N LEU A 257 7.86 -7.62 -7.40
CA LEU A 257 7.48 -6.22 -7.54
C LEU A 257 6.39 -5.86 -6.53
N ALA A 258 5.38 -6.71 -6.34
CA ALA A 258 4.32 -6.47 -5.35
C ALA A 258 4.86 -6.35 -3.91
N TYR A 259 5.80 -7.23 -3.50
CA TYR A 259 6.49 -7.08 -2.22
C TYR A 259 7.32 -5.79 -2.13
N PHE A 260 8.07 -5.47 -3.19
CA PHE A 260 8.81 -4.22 -3.25
C PHE A 260 7.89 -2.99 -3.17
N PHE A 261 6.74 -3.03 -3.83
CA PHE A 261 5.76 -1.95 -3.80
C PHE A 261 5.25 -1.72 -2.37
N ALA A 262 4.92 -2.79 -1.64
CA ALA A 262 4.55 -2.70 -0.23
C ALA A 262 5.66 -2.05 0.61
N ALA A 263 6.91 -2.51 0.46
CA ALA A 263 8.07 -1.96 1.15
C ALA A 263 8.32 -0.47 0.80
N MET A 264 8.15 -0.09 -0.46
CA MET A 264 8.30 1.28 -0.94
C MET A 264 7.24 2.21 -0.33
N VAL A 265 5.98 1.74 -0.21
CA VAL A 265 4.89 2.52 0.40
C VAL A 265 5.08 2.66 1.91
N THR A 266 5.46 1.60 2.61
CA THR A 266 5.68 1.64 4.06
C THR A 266 7.02 2.29 4.44
N GLY A 267 7.95 2.39 3.49
CA GLY A 267 9.33 2.83 3.75
C GLY A 267 10.11 1.86 4.63
N ARG A 268 9.74 0.57 4.63
CA ARG A 268 10.37 -0.47 5.45
C ARG A 268 10.78 -1.67 4.58
N PRO A 269 11.97 -2.25 4.78
CA PRO A 269 12.40 -3.45 4.05
C PRO A 269 11.72 -4.75 4.52
N VAL A 270 10.82 -4.67 5.49
CA VAL A 270 10.27 -5.85 6.17
C VAL A 270 8.80 -6.01 5.85
N ILE A 271 8.45 -7.18 5.32
CA ILE A 271 7.08 -7.63 5.05
C ILE A 271 6.66 -8.57 6.17
N VAL A 272 5.54 -8.29 6.82
CA VAL A 272 4.94 -9.13 7.87
C VAL A 272 3.58 -9.65 7.44
N ASP A 273 3.40 -10.96 7.57
CA ASP A 273 2.20 -11.74 7.25
C ASP A 273 1.85 -12.56 8.51
N THR A 274 0.70 -12.28 9.13
CA THR A 274 0.35 -12.81 10.45
C THR A 274 -0.67 -13.95 10.37
N PHE A 275 -0.41 -15.00 11.13
CA PHE A 275 -1.25 -16.20 11.20
C PHE A 275 -1.73 -16.45 12.63
N ALA A 276 -2.69 -17.37 12.78
CA ALA A 276 -3.05 -17.88 14.09
C ALA A 276 -1.86 -18.58 14.78
N GLY A 277 -1.17 -17.86 15.66
CA GLY A 277 -0.09 -18.38 16.49
C GLY A 277 1.29 -18.43 15.83
N SER A 278 1.46 -17.82 14.65
CA SER A 278 2.74 -17.65 13.97
C SER A 278 2.72 -16.40 13.09
N ASN A 279 3.87 -16.01 12.57
CA ASN A 279 3.99 -15.03 11.52
C ASN A 279 5.00 -15.50 10.47
N ARG A 280 4.93 -14.90 9.30
CA ARG A 280 5.95 -14.97 8.26
C ARG A 280 6.50 -13.57 8.06
N VAL A 281 7.81 -13.45 8.15
CA VAL A 281 8.55 -12.20 7.99
C VAL A 281 9.52 -12.37 6.84
N ILE A 282 9.45 -11.49 5.85
CA ILE A 282 10.50 -11.35 4.83
C ILE A 282 11.24 -10.05 5.10
N ASP A 283 12.56 -10.13 5.20
CA ASP A 283 13.46 -8.97 5.26
C ASP A 283 14.12 -8.84 3.89
N LEU A 284 13.74 -7.82 3.12
CA LEU A 284 14.20 -7.59 1.75
C LEU A 284 15.66 -7.12 1.70
N GLU A 285 16.07 -6.29 2.67
CA GLU A 285 17.44 -5.84 2.87
C GLU A 285 18.33 -7.05 3.17
N ARG A 286 18.07 -7.75 4.28
CA ARG A 286 18.95 -8.83 4.74
C ARG A 286 18.73 -10.14 4.02
N VAL A 287 17.70 -10.20 3.17
CA VAL A 287 17.32 -11.37 2.38
C VAL A 287 17.01 -12.57 3.27
N LEU A 288 16.16 -12.35 4.28
CA LEU A 288 15.84 -13.36 5.28
C LEU A 288 14.35 -13.70 5.25
N GLN A 289 14.04 -14.96 5.54
CA GLN A 289 12.70 -15.38 5.92
C GLN A 289 12.72 -15.85 7.37
N ASN A 290 11.91 -15.22 8.23
CA ASN A 290 11.85 -15.48 9.66
C ASN A 290 13.24 -15.41 10.35
N GLY A 291 14.07 -14.45 9.91
CA GLY A 291 15.43 -14.26 10.41
C GLY A 291 16.47 -15.27 9.91
N GLU A 292 16.10 -16.19 9.01
CA GLU A 292 16.99 -17.17 8.41
C GLU A 292 17.28 -16.87 6.94
N SER A 293 18.56 -16.97 6.54
CA SER A 293 18.95 -16.94 5.14
C SER A 293 18.69 -18.33 4.54
N LEU A 294 17.98 -18.38 3.42
CA LEU A 294 17.70 -19.63 2.70
C LEU A 294 18.53 -19.68 1.41
N ASP A 295 19.13 -20.84 1.10
CA ASP A 295 19.94 -21.01 -0.13
C ASP A 295 19.14 -20.66 -1.40
N VAL A 296 17.83 -20.91 -1.39
CA VAL A 296 16.92 -20.61 -2.52
C VAL A 296 16.70 -19.11 -2.73
N PHE A 297 17.13 -18.25 -1.82
CA PHE A 297 17.09 -16.79 -1.98
C PHE A 297 18.31 -16.25 -2.72
N ARG A 298 19.14 -17.12 -3.30
CA ARG A 298 20.24 -16.74 -4.18
C ARG A 298 20.27 -17.61 -5.43
N GLY A 299 20.49 -16.97 -6.56
CA GLY A 299 20.62 -17.60 -7.87
C GLY A 299 19.34 -18.13 -8.47
N VAL A 300 19.51 -18.89 -9.55
CA VAL A 300 18.43 -19.44 -10.36
C VAL A 300 18.61 -20.95 -10.53
N THR A 301 17.54 -21.67 -10.80
CA THR A 301 17.61 -23.07 -11.23
C THR A 301 18.22 -23.18 -12.63
N ALA A 302 18.55 -24.42 -13.06
CA ALA A 302 19.14 -24.65 -14.38
C ALA A 302 18.23 -24.22 -15.55
N ASP A 303 16.91 -24.17 -15.32
CA ASP A 303 15.88 -23.67 -16.23
C ASP A 303 15.51 -22.19 -15.99
N GLY A 304 16.23 -21.48 -15.13
CA GLY A 304 16.09 -20.03 -14.94
C GLY A 304 15.07 -19.59 -13.88
N ARG A 305 14.46 -20.53 -13.15
CA ARG A 305 13.45 -20.23 -12.13
C ARG A 305 14.09 -19.64 -10.87
N LEU A 306 13.39 -18.72 -10.22
CA LEU A 306 13.87 -17.99 -9.05
C LEU A 306 12.76 -17.70 -8.05
N ARG A 307 13.17 -17.25 -6.86
CA ARG A 307 12.28 -16.81 -5.78
C ARG A 307 11.88 -15.35 -6.01
N GLU A 308 10.64 -15.00 -5.70
CA GLU A 308 10.17 -13.60 -5.71
C GLU A 308 10.94 -12.71 -4.73
N GLU A 309 11.44 -13.28 -3.62
CA GLU A 309 12.26 -12.57 -2.65
C GLU A 309 13.62 -12.12 -3.22
N ILE A 310 14.12 -12.77 -4.29
CA ILE A 310 15.31 -12.30 -5.02
C ILE A 310 14.98 -11.01 -5.75
N VAL A 311 13.83 -10.97 -6.44
CA VAL A 311 13.39 -9.79 -7.19
C VAL A 311 13.11 -8.63 -6.25
N ALA A 312 12.28 -8.86 -5.23
CA ALA A 312 11.87 -7.84 -4.27
C ALA A 312 13.08 -7.21 -3.57
N GLY A 313 14.06 -8.03 -3.18
CA GLY A 313 15.29 -7.54 -2.57
C GLY A 313 16.17 -6.75 -3.53
N VAL A 314 16.40 -7.19 -4.77
CA VAL A 314 17.14 -6.37 -5.76
C VAL A 314 16.46 -5.02 -6.01
N MET A 315 15.13 -4.99 -6.05
CA MET A 315 14.38 -3.75 -6.22
C MET A 315 14.47 -2.85 -4.98
N TRP A 316 14.47 -3.43 -3.78
CA TRP A 316 14.70 -2.70 -2.53
C TRP A 316 16.11 -2.09 -2.48
N ASP A 317 17.15 -2.89 -2.72
CA ASP A 317 18.54 -2.42 -2.74
C ASP A 317 18.75 -1.33 -3.80
N ALA A 318 18.02 -1.38 -4.92
CA ALA A 318 18.06 -0.31 -5.92
C ALA A 318 17.40 1.00 -5.44
N PHE A 319 16.48 0.92 -4.48
CA PHE A 319 15.60 2.01 -4.08
C PHE A 319 16.14 2.85 -2.91
N ASP A 320 16.55 2.21 -1.82
CA ASP A 320 16.69 2.83 -0.49
C ASP A 320 18.08 3.42 -0.21
N GLY A 321 19.10 2.98 -0.94
CA GLY A 321 20.41 3.59 -0.97
C GLY A 321 21.42 3.00 0.02
N PRO A 322 22.71 3.36 -0.14
CA PRO A 322 23.80 2.66 0.51
C PRO A 322 23.74 2.73 2.04
N SER A 323 23.83 1.58 2.68
CA SER A 323 23.94 1.45 4.13
C SER A 323 25.33 0.92 4.55
N ASP A 324 25.72 1.11 5.82
CA ASP A 324 26.94 0.51 6.37
C ASP A 324 26.84 -1.04 6.39
N ALA A 325 25.62 -1.59 6.37
CA ALA A 325 25.36 -3.02 6.32
C ALA A 325 25.55 -3.59 4.90
N GLU A 326 25.32 -2.77 3.86
CA GLU A 326 25.34 -3.16 2.45
C GLU A 326 26.32 -2.32 1.63
N PRO A 327 27.64 -2.40 1.88
CA PRO A 327 28.63 -1.58 1.17
C PRO A 327 28.76 -1.93 -0.33
N PHE A 328 28.06 -2.97 -0.79
CA PHE A 328 27.95 -3.31 -2.21
C PHE A 328 26.92 -2.43 -2.91
N ASP A 329 25.82 -2.08 -2.23
CA ASP A 329 24.81 -1.18 -2.76
C ASP A 329 25.33 0.24 -2.81
N ARG A 330 25.04 0.90 -3.92
CA ARG A 330 25.44 2.25 -4.29
C ARG A 330 24.32 2.97 -5.04
N VAL A 331 23.16 2.35 -5.15
CA VAL A 331 22.05 2.79 -5.98
C VAL A 331 20.99 3.34 -5.05
N ALA A 332 20.58 4.59 -5.27
CA ALA A 332 19.55 5.24 -4.47
C ALA A 332 18.56 5.92 -5.42
N LEU A 333 17.71 5.11 -6.05
CA LEU A 333 16.76 5.61 -7.05
C LEU A 333 15.74 6.58 -6.44
N GLY A 334 15.21 6.21 -5.27
CA GLY A 334 14.01 6.84 -4.72
C GLY A 334 12.78 6.69 -5.62
N VAL A 335 11.66 7.26 -5.17
CA VAL A 335 10.35 7.05 -5.80
C VAL A 335 10.31 7.57 -7.25
N GLU A 336 10.88 8.75 -7.53
CA GLU A 336 10.81 9.36 -8.86
C GLU A 336 11.45 8.49 -9.95
N ALA A 337 12.64 7.95 -9.71
CA ALA A 337 13.33 7.13 -10.70
C ALA A 337 12.72 5.72 -10.81
N VAL A 338 12.21 5.14 -9.71
CA VAL A 338 11.42 3.89 -9.75
C VAL A 338 10.17 4.08 -10.62
N MET A 339 9.43 5.18 -10.43
CA MET A 339 8.23 5.46 -11.23
C MET A 339 8.57 5.70 -12.72
N ALA A 340 9.72 6.31 -13.02
CA ALA A 340 10.18 6.43 -14.40
C ALA A 340 10.42 5.06 -15.07
N VAL A 341 10.90 4.07 -14.31
CA VAL A 341 11.07 2.69 -14.81
C VAL A 341 9.72 1.99 -14.97
N LEU A 342 8.88 2.00 -13.93
CA LEU A 342 7.64 1.22 -13.92
C LEU A 342 6.56 1.83 -14.83
N VAL A 343 6.31 3.15 -14.72
CA VAL A 343 5.20 3.83 -15.37
C VAL A 343 5.59 4.43 -16.73
N ASP A 344 6.78 5.00 -16.86
CA ASP A 344 7.19 5.64 -18.12
C ASP A 344 7.89 4.72 -19.10
N HIS A 345 8.61 3.70 -18.62
CA HIS A 345 9.30 2.74 -19.48
C HIS A 345 8.49 1.48 -19.73
N PHE A 346 8.20 0.67 -18.70
CA PHE A 346 7.56 -0.64 -18.93
C PHE A 346 6.11 -0.56 -19.40
N ALA A 347 5.36 0.47 -18.99
CA ALA A 347 4.00 0.69 -19.51
C ALA A 347 3.99 1.01 -21.03
N ARG A 348 5.11 1.46 -21.61
CA ARG A 348 5.19 1.91 -23.00
C ARG A 348 5.84 0.84 -23.89
N TRP A 349 5.01 0.10 -24.61
CA TRP A 349 5.48 -0.86 -25.62
C TRP A 349 5.84 -0.19 -26.96
N PRO A 350 6.86 -0.67 -27.70
CA PRO A 350 7.81 -1.73 -27.32
C PRO A 350 8.98 -1.24 -26.47
N PHE A 351 9.41 -2.06 -25.52
CA PHE A 351 10.76 -2.00 -24.94
C PHE A 351 11.57 -3.21 -25.42
N GLU A 352 12.87 -3.21 -25.16
CA GLU A 352 13.75 -4.32 -25.49
C GLU A 352 13.65 -5.39 -24.39
N ASP A 353 12.93 -6.48 -24.67
CA ASP A 353 12.85 -7.69 -23.84
C ASP A 353 14.22 -8.41 -23.85
N ARG A 354 14.87 -8.46 -22.70
CA ARG A 354 16.19 -9.05 -22.48
C ARG A 354 16.13 -10.09 -21.38
N GLY A 355 16.36 -11.34 -21.76
CA GLY A 355 16.45 -12.45 -20.83
C GLY A 355 15.49 -13.56 -21.25
N PRO A 356 14.88 -14.27 -20.29
CA PRO A 356 13.62 -14.97 -20.50
C PRO A 356 12.56 -14.08 -21.19
N SER A 357 11.64 -14.68 -21.93
CA SER A 357 10.57 -13.92 -22.60
C SER A 357 9.65 -13.31 -21.55
N GLY A 358 9.29 -12.03 -21.71
CA GLY A 358 8.41 -11.34 -20.77
C GLY A 358 9.01 -10.07 -20.20
N ILE A 359 8.44 -9.62 -19.07
CA ILE A 359 9.12 -8.69 -18.16
C ILE A 359 9.66 -9.52 -17.00
N ASP A 360 10.98 -9.49 -16.80
CA ASP A 360 11.61 -10.08 -15.64
C ASP A 360 12.71 -9.20 -15.02
N LEU A 361 13.41 -9.75 -14.01
CA LEU A 361 14.46 -9.04 -13.28
C LEU A 361 15.60 -8.55 -14.19
N SER A 362 15.89 -9.27 -15.28
CA SER A 362 16.88 -8.89 -16.28
C SER A 362 16.50 -7.61 -17.00
N ASP A 363 15.22 -7.45 -17.35
CA ASP A 363 14.67 -6.23 -17.95
C ASP A 363 14.74 -5.06 -16.97
N TYR A 364 14.39 -5.30 -15.70
CA TYR A 364 14.49 -4.28 -14.66
C TYR A 364 15.91 -3.79 -14.47
N LEU A 365 16.89 -4.70 -14.30
CA LEU A 365 18.32 -4.35 -14.21
C LEU A 365 18.80 -3.61 -15.47
N HIS A 366 18.27 -3.96 -16.65
CA HIS A 366 18.58 -3.24 -17.87
C HIS A 366 17.98 -1.82 -17.87
N ALA A 367 16.74 -1.66 -17.41
CA ALA A 367 16.06 -0.38 -17.26
C ALA A 367 16.74 0.51 -16.21
N LEU A 368 17.31 -0.05 -15.15
CA LEU A 368 18.13 0.72 -14.19
C LEU A 368 19.27 1.44 -14.91
N VAL A 369 19.98 0.74 -15.79
CA VAL A 369 21.10 1.32 -16.54
C VAL A 369 20.62 2.31 -17.59
N CYS A 370 19.61 1.91 -18.39
CA CYS A 370 19.27 2.64 -19.62
C CYS A 370 18.19 3.71 -19.47
N VAL A 371 17.42 3.65 -18.40
CA VAL A 371 16.34 4.62 -18.10
C VAL A 371 16.70 5.44 -16.88
N ALA A 372 17.08 4.79 -15.78
CA ALA A 372 17.40 5.49 -14.53
C ALA A 372 18.85 6.00 -14.47
N GLY A 373 19.71 5.62 -15.42
CA GLY A 373 21.08 6.09 -15.51
C GLY A 373 22.01 5.52 -14.42
N VAL A 374 21.65 4.39 -13.83
CA VAL A 374 22.49 3.67 -12.87
C VAL A 374 23.76 3.18 -13.57
N PRO A 375 24.96 3.38 -13.00
CA PRO A 375 26.19 2.83 -13.56
C PRO A 375 26.08 1.31 -13.70
N GLU A 376 26.52 0.79 -14.84
CA GLU A 376 26.46 -0.64 -15.16
C GLU A 376 27.11 -1.52 -14.09
N GLU A 377 28.23 -1.04 -13.52
CA GLU A 377 28.94 -1.73 -12.44
C GLU A 377 28.17 -1.77 -11.12
N ASP A 378 27.29 -0.80 -10.86
CA ASP A 378 26.48 -0.75 -9.65
C ASP A 378 25.25 -1.65 -9.81
N ALA A 379 24.57 -1.63 -10.96
CA ALA A 379 23.51 -2.59 -11.28
C ALA A 379 24.01 -4.05 -11.27
N ALA A 380 25.25 -4.28 -11.75
CA ALA A 380 25.86 -5.61 -11.69
C ALA A 380 26.09 -6.09 -10.25
N ARG A 381 26.41 -5.19 -9.30
CA ARG A 381 26.59 -5.56 -7.89
C ARG A 381 25.29 -6.02 -7.25
N LEU A 382 24.16 -5.37 -7.57
CA LEU A 382 22.85 -5.79 -7.08
C LEU A 382 22.54 -7.23 -7.53
N ALA A 383 22.78 -7.53 -8.81
CA ALA A 383 22.61 -8.89 -9.34
C ALA A 383 23.59 -9.89 -8.71
N GLU A 384 24.86 -9.51 -8.55
CA GLU A 384 25.91 -10.35 -7.97
C GLU A 384 25.63 -10.71 -6.51
N ASP A 385 25.11 -9.78 -5.70
CA ASP A 385 24.75 -10.08 -4.30
C ASP A 385 23.75 -11.24 -4.27
N ARG A 386 22.67 -11.16 -5.05
CA ARG A 386 21.67 -12.22 -5.10
C ARG A 386 22.08 -13.43 -5.94
N ALA A 387 23.34 -13.50 -6.40
CA ALA A 387 23.86 -14.51 -7.32
C ALA A 387 23.00 -14.67 -8.59
N PHE A 388 22.28 -13.63 -9.00
CA PHE A 388 21.45 -13.63 -10.19
C PHE A 388 22.35 -13.52 -11.43
N PRO A 389 22.24 -14.45 -12.41
CA PRO A 389 23.13 -14.47 -13.56
C PRO A 389 22.73 -13.40 -14.58
N TRP A 390 23.11 -12.17 -14.31
CA TRP A 390 22.92 -11.05 -15.23
C TRP A 390 24.24 -10.65 -15.88
N SER A 391 24.18 -10.23 -17.14
CA SER A 391 25.33 -9.71 -17.85
C SER A 391 24.90 -8.44 -18.58
N PRO A 392 25.52 -7.29 -18.28
CA PRO A 392 25.19 -6.09 -18.99
C PRO A 392 25.53 -6.19 -20.47
N ALA A 393 24.76 -5.50 -21.30
CA ALA A 393 24.97 -5.48 -22.74
C ALA A 393 24.83 -4.08 -23.36
N GLY A 394 24.98 -3.01 -22.56
CA GLY A 394 24.85 -1.62 -22.98
C GLY A 394 23.44 -1.23 -23.44
N CYS A 395 23.19 0.08 -23.55
CA CYS A 395 21.91 0.62 -23.97
C CYS A 395 21.80 0.74 -25.49
N PRO A 396 20.60 0.49 -26.07
CA PRO A 396 20.37 0.59 -27.51
C PRO A 396 20.53 2.00 -28.11
#